data_AF-A0A1R1X9E5-F1
#
_entry.id   AF-A0A1R1X9E5-F1
#
_cell.length_a   1.000
_cell.length_b   1.000
_cell.length_c   1.000
_cell.angle_alpha   90.00
_cell.angle_beta   90.00
_cell.angle_gamma   90.00
#
_symmetry.space_group_name_H-M   'P 1'
#
loop_
_entity.id
_entity.type
_entity.pdbx_description
1 polymer ?
#
loop_
_entity_poly.entity_id
_entity_poly.type
_entity_poly.pdbx_seq_one_letter_code
_entity_poly.pdbx_strand_id
1 'polypeptide(L)'
;MNIISKSKSTSIRTFTSKTLPNLLSQFKVGDSVEDSASSPLLLLHGLYGSKKNWTSLAKRLNKELERPIIALDMRNHGESPHILPHDYFSMSKDLLAYLDIEKISKPVVIGHSM
;
A
#
# COMPACT_ATOMS: atom_id res chain seq x y z
N MET A 1 -38.10 44.28 16.82
CA MET A 1 -36.93 43.50 17.27
C MET A 1 -37.27 42.02 17.23
N ASN A 2 -36.57 41.22 16.43
CA ASN A 2 -36.41 39.79 16.71
C ASN A 2 -35.16 39.28 15.98
N ILE A 3 -34.28 38.65 16.75
CA ILE A 3 -32.90 38.32 16.42
C ILE A 3 -32.90 36.90 15.84
N ILE A 4 -32.56 36.74 14.56
CA ILE A 4 -32.39 35.42 13.95
C ILE A 4 -30.95 34.97 14.19
N SER A 5 -30.84 33.93 15.03
CA SER A 5 -29.62 33.22 15.40
C SER A 5 -28.91 32.61 14.18
N LYS A 6 -27.61 32.88 14.02
CA LYS A 6 -26.75 32.21 13.03
C LYS A 6 -26.41 30.80 13.53
N SER A 7 -26.93 29.78 12.85
CA SER A 7 -26.49 28.39 13.00
C SER A 7 -25.03 28.26 12.56
N LYS A 8 -24.13 27.95 13.49
CA LYS A 8 -22.75 27.54 13.18
C LYS A 8 -22.80 26.11 12.64
N SER A 9 -22.60 25.98 11.33
CA SER A 9 -22.37 24.69 10.68
C SER A 9 -21.00 24.16 11.12
N THR A 10 -21.00 23.34 12.17
CA THR A 10 -19.83 22.57 12.58
C THR A 10 -19.72 21.37 11.64
N SER A 11 -18.92 21.51 10.58
CA SER A 11 -18.54 20.40 9.72
C SER A 11 -17.68 19.43 10.52
N ILE A 12 -18.32 18.40 11.07
CA ILE A 12 -17.63 17.24 11.65
C ILE A 12 -16.95 16.55 10.47
N ARG A 13 -15.63 16.73 10.35
CA ARG A 13 -14.81 15.92 9.43
C ARG A 13 -14.84 14.49 9.95
N THR A 14 -15.75 13.69 9.42
CA THR A 14 -15.74 12.24 9.61
C THR A 14 -14.50 11.69 8.92
N PHE A 15 -13.45 11.41 9.70
CA PHE A 15 -12.35 10.58 9.23
C PHE A 15 -12.88 9.15 9.08
N THR A 16 -13.46 8.84 7.93
CA THR A 16 -13.72 7.45 7.56
C THR A 16 -12.38 6.82 7.18
N SER A 17 -11.63 6.34 8.18
CA SER A 17 -10.72 5.24 7.93
C SER A 17 -11.61 4.02 7.64
N LYS A 18 -11.98 3.85 6.37
CA LYS A 18 -12.48 2.57 5.89
C LYS A 18 -11.26 1.64 5.83
N THR A 19 -10.79 1.18 6.99
CA THR A 19 -9.80 0.10 7.05
C THR A 19 -10.50 -1.16 6.56
N LEU A 20 -10.40 -1.40 5.24
CA LEU A 20 -10.60 -2.73 4.71
C LEU A 20 -9.55 -3.62 5.41
N PRO A 21 -9.95 -4.71 6.08
CA PRO A 21 -9.08 -5.42 7.02
C PRO A 21 -7.80 -6.04 6.41
N ASN A 22 -7.57 -5.94 5.10
CA ASN A 22 -6.44 -6.59 4.42
C ASN A 22 -5.71 -5.69 3.40
N LEU A 23 -5.90 -4.37 3.43
CA LEU A 23 -5.17 -3.51 2.50
C LEU A 23 -3.75 -3.27 3.03
N LEU A 24 -2.77 -3.97 2.44
CA LEU A 24 -1.36 -3.65 2.65
C LEU A 24 -1.12 -2.19 2.21
N SER A 25 -0.52 -1.41 3.09
CA SER A 25 -0.15 -0.02 2.79
C SER A 25 0.97 -0.01 1.75
N GLN A 26 0.91 0.94 0.81
CA GLN A 26 1.73 0.90 -0.39
C GLN A 26 2.33 2.24 -0.76
N PHE A 27 3.42 2.18 -1.51
CA PHE A 27 4.05 3.30 -2.21
C PHE A 27 4.27 2.88 -3.66
N LYS A 28 3.78 3.69 -4.62
CA LYS A 28 3.86 3.40 -6.06
C LYS A 28 4.68 4.45 -6.79
N VAL A 29 5.45 4.02 -7.79
CA VAL A 29 6.16 4.88 -8.74
C VAL A 29 5.94 4.35 -10.17
N GLY A 30 5.66 5.25 -11.10
CA GLY A 30 5.35 4.93 -12.50
C GLY A 30 3.85 4.98 -12.79
N ASP A 31 3.50 4.67 -14.04
CA ASP A 31 2.12 4.63 -14.50
C ASP A 31 1.30 3.54 -13.78
N SER A 32 -0.02 3.60 -13.92
CA SER A 32 -0.89 2.59 -13.35
C SER A 32 -0.56 1.22 -13.97
N VAL A 33 -0.76 0.14 -13.21
CA VAL A 33 -0.51 -1.22 -13.70
C VAL A 33 -1.40 -1.56 -14.90
N GLU A 34 -2.59 -0.94 -14.99
CA GLU A 34 -3.51 -1.11 -16.11
C GLU A 34 -3.00 -0.43 -17.38
N ASP A 35 -2.27 0.68 -17.26
CA ASP A 35 -1.73 1.45 -18.39
C ASP A 35 -0.35 0.96 -18.85
N SER A 36 0.34 0.18 -18.01
CA SER A 36 1.68 -0.32 -18.31
C SER A 36 1.65 -1.64 -19.10
N ALA A 37 2.38 -1.71 -20.20
CA ALA A 37 2.60 -2.96 -20.94
C ALA A 37 3.46 -3.98 -20.17
N SER A 38 4.17 -3.54 -19.13
CA SER A 38 5.08 -4.35 -18.32
C SER A 38 4.46 -4.68 -16.96
N SER A 39 4.65 -5.92 -16.49
CA SER A 39 4.17 -6.30 -15.16
C SER A 39 4.85 -5.47 -14.07
N PRO A 40 4.20 -5.17 -12.93
CA PRO A 40 4.82 -4.38 -11.87
C PRO A 40 5.92 -5.17 -11.14
N LEU A 41 6.87 -4.43 -10.56
CA LEU A 41 7.85 -4.97 -9.61
C LEU A 41 7.41 -4.65 -8.18
N LEU A 42 7.21 -5.68 -7.37
CA LEU A 42 6.84 -5.56 -5.96
C LEU A 42 8.09 -5.69 -5.08
N LEU A 43 8.24 -4.77 -4.14
CA LEU A 43 9.33 -4.72 -3.18
C LEU A 43 8.79 -4.98 -1.76
N LEU A 44 9.24 -6.08 -1.16
CA LEU A 44 8.89 -6.50 0.19
C LEU A 44 10.07 -6.25 1.13
N HIS A 45 9.86 -5.46 2.18
CA HIS A 45 10.90 -5.16 3.17
C HIS A 45 11.17 -6.35 4.10
N GLY A 46 12.28 -6.29 4.84
CA GLY A 46 12.61 -7.25 5.89
C GLY A 46 12.06 -6.89 7.27
N LEU A 47 12.41 -7.69 8.28
CA LEU A 47 11.99 -7.46 9.67
C LEU A 47 12.38 -6.06 10.15
N TYR A 48 11.47 -5.40 10.87
CA TYR A 48 11.57 -3.99 11.32
C TYR A 48 11.62 -2.95 10.19
N GLY A 49 11.41 -3.37 8.94
CA GLY A 49 11.34 -2.50 7.78
C GLY A 49 9.95 -1.89 7.55
N SER A 50 9.87 -1.12 6.47
CA SER A 50 8.65 -0.55 5.89
C SER A 50 8.88 -0.26 4.39
N LYS A 51 7.82 0.02 3.64
CA LYS A 51 7.84 0.49 2.26
C LYS A 51 8.79 1.68 2.05
N LYS A 52 8.99 2.51 3.08
CA LYS A 52 9.87 3.69 3.02
C LYS A 52 11.33 3.31 2.75
N ASN A 53 11.78 2.13 3.20
CA ASN A 53 13.14 1.64 2.95
C ASN A 53 13.45 1.49 1.45
N TRP A 54 12.42 1.30 0.62
CA TRP A 54 12.57 1.08 -0.81
C TRP A 54 12.41 2.34 -1.66
N THR A 55 12.03 3.49 -1.09
CA THR A 55 11.64 4.70 -1.85
C THR A 55 12.68 5.13 -2.90
N SER A 56 13.94 5.26 -2.50
CA SER A 56 15.01 5.71 -3.40
C SER A 56 15.32 4.67 -4.47
N LEU A 57 15.34 3.38 -4.10
CA LEU A 57 15.57 2.30 -5.05
C LEU A 57 14.41 2.19 -6.05
N ALA A 58 13.17 2.29 -5.59
CA ALA A 58 11.99 2.21 -6.44
C ALA A 58 11.98 3.28 -7.53
N LYS A 59 12.34 4.53 -7.20
CA LYS A 59 12.46 5.61 -8.19
C LYS A 59 13.54 5.32 -9.24
N ARG A 60 14.68 4.77 -8.80
CA ARG A 60 15.77 4.40 -9.70
C ARG A 60 15.36 3.24 -10.62
N LEU A 61 14.79 2.19 -10.06
CA LEU A 61 14.33 1.00 -10.82
C LEU A 61 13.23 1.36 -11.81
N ASN A 62 12.29 2.22 -11.45
CA ASN A 62 11.27 2.69 -12.39
C ASN A 62 11.91 3.38 -13.61
N LYS A 63 12.90 4.24 -13.38
CA LYS A 63 13.62 4.95 -14.46
C LYS A 63 14.45 4.00 -15.32
N GLU A 64 15.09 2.99 -14.73
CA GLU A 64 15.97 2.06 -15.46
C GLU A 64 15.19 0.95 -16.19
N LEU A 65 14.06 0.51 -15.64
CA LEU A 65 13.29 -0.63 -16.14
C LEU A 65 12.00 -0.23 -16.87
N GLU A 66 11.64 1.06 -16.84
CA GLU A 66 10.41 1.61 -17.46
C GLU A 66 9.16 0.79 -17.08
N ARG A 67 9.05 0.43 -15.80
CA ARG A 67 7.94 -0.39 -15.28
C ARG A 67 7.42 0.14 -13.95
N PRO A 68 6.14 -0.11 -13.60
CA PRO A 68 5.62 0.28 -12.31
C PRO A 68 6.34 -0.43 -11.17
N ILE A 69 6.69 0.31 -10.13
CA ILE A 69 7.32 -0.23 -8.92
C ILE A 69 6.41 0.02 -7.73
N ILE A 70 6.17 -1.02 -6.95
CA ILE A 70 5.26 -1.02 -5.80
C ILE A 70 6.04 -1.51 -4.58
N ALA A 71 6.21 -0.65 -3.58
CA ALA A 71 6.74 -1.05 -2.28
C ALA A 71 5.59 -1.23 -1.28
N LEU A 72 5.56 -2.36 -0.59
CA LEU A 72 4.51 -2.72 0.36
C LEU A 72 5.02 -2.70 1.80
N ASP A 73 4.17 -2.24 2.71
CA ASP A 73 4.28 -2.57 4.14
C ASP A 73 3.62 -3.94 4.35
N MET A 74 4.36 -4.93 4.84
CA MET A 74 3.77 -6.23 5.20
C MET A 74 2.98 -6.12 6.51
N ARG A 75 2.10 -7.09 6.82
CA ARG A 75 1.39 -7.13 8.11
C ARG A 75 2.33 -6.87 9.29
N ASN A 76 1.84 -6.17 10.30
CA ASN A 76 2.59 -5.75 11.50
C ASN A 76 3.76 -4.77 11.24
N HIS A 77 3.86 -4.18 10.05
CA HIS A 77 4.90 -3.21 9.71
C HIS A 77 4.32 -1.94 9.09
N GLY A 78 5.03 -0.82 9.30
CA GLY A 78 4.68 0.47 8.72
C GLY A 78 3.25 0.91 9.03
N GLU A 79 2.45 1.13 7.98
CA GLU A 79 1.05 1.57 8.08
C GLU A 79 0.06 0.44 7.75
N SER A 80 0.54 -0.79 7.56
CA SER A 80 -0.32 -1.95 7.34
C SER A 80 -0.97 -2.44 8.65
N PRO A 81 -2.08 -3.19 8.58
CA PRO A 81 -2.74 -3.71 9.77
C PRO A 81 -1.79 -4.51 10.68
N HIS A 82 -1.92 -4.28 11.99
CA HIS A 82 -1.21 -5.02 13.01
C HIS A 82 -2.10 -6.15 13.55
N ILE A 83 -1.88 -7.37 13.07
CA ILE A 83 -2.73 -8.55 13.28
C ILE A 83 -1.89 -9.82 13.51
N LEU A 84 -2.44 -10.75 14.28
CA LEU A 84 -1.93 -12.12 14.43
C LEU A 84 -2.73 -13.10 13.57
N PRO A 85 -2.13 -14.23 13.13
CA PRO A 85 -0.75 -14.64 13.38
C PRO A 85 0.27 -13.91 12.47
N HIS A 86 1.53 -13.88 12.91
CA HIS A 86 2.65 -13.35 12.13
C HIS A 86 3.52 -14.51 11.63
N ASP A 87 3.03 -15.18 10.59
CA ASP A 87 3.70 -16.28 9.91
C ASP A 87 3.68 -16.10 8.39
N TYR A 88 4.52 -16.87 7.70
CA TYR A 88 4.70 -16.76 6.26
C TYR A 88 3.44 -17.10 5.46
N PHE A 89 2.65 -18.07 5.90
CA PHE A 89 1.41 -18.43 5.22
C PHE A 89 0.43 -17.26 5.25
N SER A 90 0.30 -16.62 6.40
CA SER A 90 -0.60 -15.50 6.58
C SER A 90 -0.12 -14.27 5.83
N MET A 91 1.19 -13.99 5.84
CA MET A 91 1.79 -12.93 5.01
C MET A 91 1.58 -13.17 3.52
N SER A 92 1.74 -14.40 3.04
CA SER A 92 1.51 -14.75 1.64
C SER A 92 0.05 -14.57 1.22
N LYS A 93 -0.90 -14.88 2.12
CA LYS A 93 -2.33 -14.66 1.88
C LYS A 93 -2.68 -13.18 1.77
N ASP A 94 -2.08 -12.32 2.59
CA ASP A 94 -2.28 -10.87 2.45
C ASP A 94 -1.77 -10.37 1.11
N LEU A 95 -0.59 -10.84 0.70
CA LEU A 95 -0.01 -10.48 -0.59
C LEU A 95 -0.91 -10.93 -1.74
N LEU A 96 -1.42 -12.17 -1.72
CA LEU A 96 -2.37 -12.67 -2.72
C LEU A 96 -3.66 -11.85 -2.75
N ALA A 97 -4.25 -11.57 -1.59
CA ALA A 97 -5.45 -10.74 -1.50
C ALA A 97 -5.21 -9.33 -2.04
N TYR A 98 -4.04 -8.74 -1.76
CA TYR A 98 -3.62 -7.47 -2.32
C TYR A 98 -3.53 -7.52 -3.86
N LEU A 99 -2.89 -8.56 -4.41
CA LEU A 99 -2.77 -8.75 -5.86
C LEU A 99 -4.14 -8.90 -6.53
N ASP A 100 -5.06 -9.64 -5.92
CA ASP A 100 -6.42 -9.81 -6.44
C ASP A 100 -7.20 -8.48 -6.45
N ILE A 101 -7.11 -7.70 -5.37
CA ILE A 101 -7.77 -6.39 -5.25
C ILE A 101 -7.23 -5.40 -6.29
N GLU A 102 -5.92 -5.37 -6.47
CA GLU A 102 -5.24 -4.49 -7.43
C GLU A 102 -5.22 -5.07 -8.86
N LYS A 103 -5.84 -6.24 -9.06
CA LYS A 103 -5.92 -6.97 -10.35
C LYS A 103 -4.56 -7.24 -10.99
N ILE A 104 -3.54 -7.49 -10.18
CA ILE A 104 -2.17 -7.76 -10.62
C ILE A 104 -1.98 -9.27 -10.78
N SER A 105 -1.93 -9.76 -12.03
CA SER A 105 -1.88 -11.20 -12.30
C SER A 105 -0.48 -11.82 -12.24
N LYS A 106 0.56 -11.09 -12.66
CA LYS A 106 1.93 -11.64 -12.82
C LYS A 106 3.01 -10.65 -12.34
N PRO A 107 3.03 -10.30 -11.05
CA PRO A 107 4.07 -9.41 -10.53
C PRO A 107 5.45 -10.10 -10.60
N VAL A 108 6.50 -9.28 -10.70
CA VAL A 108 7.84 -9.72 -10.28
C VAL A 108 8.00 -9.30 -8.83
N VAL A 109 8.51 -10.17 -7.96
CA VAL A 109 8.63 -9.90 -6.52
C VAL A 109 10.10 -9.94 -6.11
N ILE A 110 10.54 -8.95 -5.34
CA ILE A 110 11.82 -8.93 -4.64
C ILE A 110 11.53 -8.77 -3.14
N GLY A 111 12.02 -9.71 -2.35
CA GLY A 111 11.95 -9.66 -0.89
C GLY A 111 13.34 -9.57 -0.26
N HIS A 112 13.40 -9.06 0.96
CA HIS A 112 14.65 -8.99 1.73
C HIS A 112 14.47 -9.63 3.12
N SER A 113 15.17 -10.75 3.34
CA SER A 113 15.34 -11.45 4.62
C SER A 113 14.10 -12.08 5.26
N MET A 114 13.06 -11.28 5.55
CA MET A 114 11.81 -11.76 6.18
C MET A 114 11.05 -12.61 5.17
#